data_AF-A0A1J5JHI0-F1
#
_entry.id   AF-A0A1J5JHI0-F1
#
_cell.length_a   1.000
_cell.length_b   1.000
_cell.length_c   1.000
_cell.angle_alpha   90.00
_cell.angle_beta   90.00
_cell.angle_gamma   90.00
#
_symmetry.space_group_name_H-M   'P 1'
#
loop_
_entity.id
_entity.type
_entity.pdbx_description
1 polymer ?
#
loop_
_entity_poly.entity_id
_entity_poly.type
_entity_poly.pdbx_seq_one_letter_code
_entity_poly.pdbx_strand_id
1 'polypeptide(L)'
;MFLKYLKITKENSVIRDIQFRKGINLIVDDSVGKITGNSVGKTTVLKLIDFCFGANKKIIWEDPENKKQDYTLVKNYLIENAILITLCLTENIDDENAPNIIIERNFISSDREVVRKINGKSYTDKEFEPKLKEIFFPENIAEKPTLRQIISHNIRYEDLSLTSCNKIKILWKNF
;
A
#
# COMPACT_ATOMS: atom_id res chain seq x y z
N MET A 1 3.68 9.44 12.57
CA MET A 1 3.18 9.72 11.20
C MET A 1 1.81 9.10 10.98
N PHE A 2 1.01 9.68 10.08
CA PHE A 2 -0.32 9.26 9.69
C PHE A 2 -0.38 9.06 8.17
N LEU A 3 -1.23 8.15 7.69
CA LEU A 3 -1.61 8.10 6.27
C LEU A 3 -2.45 9.35 5.98
N LYS A 4 -2.11 10.08 4.91
CA LYS A 4 -2.84 11.28 4.44
C LYS A 4 -3.74 10.93 3.26
N TYR A 5 -3.18 10.31 2.22
CA TYR A 5 -3.97 9.79 1.10
C TYR A 5 -3.29 8.62 0.39
N LEU A 6 -4.10 7.81 -0.30
CA LEU A 6 -3.67 6.84 -1.30
C LEU A 6 -4.34 7.18 -2.63
N LYS A 7 -3.54 7.48 -3.65
CA LYS A 7 -4.01 7.83 -4.99
C LYS A 7 -3.59 6.78 -6.00
N ILE A 8 -4.50 6.42 -6.89
CA ILE A 8 -4.29 5.50 -8.01
C ILE A 8 -4.51 6.30 -9.28
N THR A 9 -3.48 6.40 -10.11
CA THR A 9 -3.54 7.14 -11.37
C THR A 9 -3.16 6.26 -12.55
N LYS A 10 -3.77 6.57 -13.69
CA LYS A 10 -3.34 6.13 -15.01
C LYS A 10 -2.96 7.39 -15.77
N GLU A 11 -1.68 7.58 -16.04
CA GLU A 11 -1.16 8.81 -16.64
C GLU A 11 -1.66 10.05 -15.88
N ASN A 12 -2.39 10.95 -16.55
CA ASN A 12 -2.96 12.16 -15.96
C ASN A 12 -4.37 11.97 -15.38
N SER A 13 -4.93 10.76 -15.45
CA SER A 13 -6.27 10.46 -14.95
C SER A 13 -6.22 9.83 -13.55
N VAL A 14 -7.06 10.34 -12.65
CA VAL A 14 -7.23 9.78 -11.31
C VAL A 14 -8.30 8.69 -11.37
N ILE A 15 -7.90 7.44 -11.13
CA ILE A 15 -8.83 6.31 -11.03
C ILE A 15 -9.49 6.31 -9.65
N ARG A 16 -8.69 6.58 -8.61
CA ARG A 16 -9.19 6.62 -7.24
C ARG A 16 -8.32 7.55 -6.39
N ASP A 17 -8.96 8.30 -5.52
CA ASP A 17 -8.31 9.13 -4.50
C ASP A 17 -8.95 8.82 -3.14
N ILE A 18 -8.18 8.17 -2.26
CA ILE A 18 -8.62 7.77 -0.92
C ILE A 18 -7.97 8.72 0.08
N GLN A 19 -8.76 9.61 0.66
CA GLN A 19 -8.34 10.51 1.72
C GLN A 19 -8.51 9.82 3.08
N PHE A 20 -7.47 9.83 3.89
CA PHE A 20 -7.52 9.34 5.27
C PHE A 20 -7.82 10.50 6.21
N ARG A 21 -8.41 10.19 7.36
CA ARG A 21 -8.65 11.15 8.44
C ARG A 21 -8.06 10.67 9.75
N LYS A 22 -7.89 11.59 10.70
CA LYS A 22 -7.54 11.24 12.08
C LYS A 22 -8.57 10.28 12.67
N GLY A 23 -8.09 9.32 13.46
CA GLY A 23 -8.94 8.32 14.08
C GLY A 23 -9.27 7.14 13.17
N ILE A 24 -10.49 6.63 13.26
CA ILE A 24 -10.88 5.37 12.60
C ILE A 24 -11.30 5.63 11.15
N ASN A 25 -10.60 4.97 10.24
CA ASN A 25 -10.92 4.89 8.82
C ASN A 25 -11.59 3.53 8.55
N LEU A 26 -12.79 3.53 7.98
CA LEU A 26 -13.57 2.32 7.68
C LEU A 26 -13.69 2.14 6.17
N ILE A 27 -13.23 0.98 5.66
CA ILE A 27 -13.41 0.60 4.25
C ILE A 27 -14.65 -0.31 4.17
N VAL A 28 -15.78 0.28 3.78
CA VAL A 28 -17.08 -0.38 3.71
C VAL A 28 -17.36 -0.84 2.27
N ASP A 29 -18.16 -1.90 2.11
CA ASP A 29 -18.62 -2.35 0.80
C ASP A 29 -19.91 -1.59 0.49
N ASP A 30 -20.03 -1.01 -0.70
CA ASP A 30 -21.23 -0.27 -1.10
C ASP A 30 -22.08 -1.08 -2.09
N SER A 31 -22.19 -2.39 -1.85
CA SER A 31 -23.01 -3.30 -2.63
C SER A 31 -24.48 -3.18 -2.22
N VAL A 32 -25.14 -2.10 -2.66
CA VAL A 32 -26.60 -1.96 -2.60
C VAL A 32 -27.23 -2.90 -3.63
N GLY A 33 -27.60 -4.11 -3.19
CA GLY A 33 -28.37 -5.07 -3.99
C GLY A 33 -27.57 -5.88 -5.01
N LYS A 34 -27.43 -7.18 -4.72
CA LYS A 34 -26.95 -8.24 -5.64
C LYS A 34 -25.59 -8.00 -6.30
N ILE A 35 -24.52 -8.27 -5.54
CA ILE A 35 -23.50 -9.30 -5.84
C ILE A 35 -22.91 -9.64 -4.45
N THR A 36 -23.15 -10.84 -3.95
CA THR A 36 -22.44 -11.36 -2.76
C THR A 36 -21.02 -11.72 -3.18
N GLY A 37 -20.21 -10.69 -3.42
CA GLY A 37 -18.78 -10.79 -3.68
C GLY A 37 -18.04 -10.15 -2.52
N ASN A 38 -18.23 -10.70 -1.31
CA ASN A 38 -17.35 -10.41 -0.18
C ASN A 38 -15.91 -10.58 -0.71
N SER A 39 -15.18 -9.47 -0.95
CA SER A 39 -13.71 -9.35 -1.09
C SER A 39 -13.22 -8.43 -2.21
N VAL A 40 -14.05 -7.92 -3.12
CA VAL A 40 -13.53 -7.21 -4.31
C VAL A 40 -13.18 -5.74 -3.99
N GLY A 41 -12.01 -5.52 -3.38
CA GLY A 41 -11.36 -4.21 -3.31
C GLY A 41 -10.91 -3.74 -1.92
N LYS A 42 -11.43 -4.30 -0.83
CA LYS A 42 -11.05 -3.88 0.55
C LYS A 42 -9.62 -4.26 0.88
N THR A 43 -9.31 -5.54 0.71
CA THR A 43 -7.97 -6.08 0.88
C THR A 43 -7.00 -5.48 -0.14
N THR A 44 -7.50 -5.03 -1.29
CA THR A 44 -6.66 -4.38 -2.32
C THR A 44 -6.10 -3.05 -1.83
N VAL A 45 -6.89 -2.16 -1.20
CA VAL A 45 -6.39 -0.87 -0.64
C VAL A 45 -5.23 -1.12 0.31
N LEU A 46 -5.41 -2.12 1.15
CA LEU A 46 -4.49 -2.56 2.18
C LEU A 46 -3.20 -3.17 1.60
N LYS A 47 -3.32 -4.04 0.61
CA LYS A 47 -2.18 -4.56 -0.16
C LYS A 47 -1.46 -3.47 -0.94
N LEU A 48 -2.15 -2.43 -1.43
CA LEU A 48 -1.52 -1.29 -2.11
C LEU A 48 -0.69 -0.43 -1.15
N ILE A 49 -1.18 -0.21 0.08
CA ILE A 49 -0.39 0.45 1.13
C ILE A 49 0.84 -0.39 1.47
N ASP A 50 0.66 -1.70 1.65
CA ASP A 50 1.76 -2.62 1.94
C ASP A 50 2.80 -2.67 0.80
N PHE A 51 2.32 -2.61 -0.44
CA PHE A 51 3.14 -2.45 -1.63
C PHE A 51 3.94 -1.15 -1.58
N CYS A 52 3.37 -0.01 -1.21
CA CYS A 52 4.15 1.22 -1.02
C CYS A 52 5.24 1.06 0.05
N PHE A 53 5.01 0.28 1.11
CA PHE A 53 6.01 -0.05 2.14
C PHE A 53 6.99 -1.17 1.76
N GLY A 54 7.18 -1.43 0.47
CA GLY A 54 8.22 -2.33 -0.02
C GLY A 54 7.79 -3.79 -0.18
N ALA A 55 6.51 -4.13 0.00
CA ALA A 55 6.05 -5.48 -0.33
C ALA A 55 6.25 -5.81 -1.82
N ASN A 56 6.30 -7.11 -2.12
CA ASN A 56 6.36 -7.58 -3.50
C ASN A 56 5.04 -7.27 -4.22
N LYS A 57 5.10 -6.73 -5.44
CA LYS A 57 3.91 -6.42 -6.26
C LYS A 57 2.96 -7.61 -6.48
N LYS A 58 3.47 -8.85 -6.46
CA LYS A 58 2.67 -10.07 -6.63
C LYS A 58 1.51 -10.16 -5.64
N ILE A 59 1.64 -9.61 -4.43
CA ILE A 59 0.56 -9.68 -3.42
C ILE A 59 -0.79 -9.12 -3.94
N ILE A 60 -0.77 -8.26 -4.96
CA ILE A 60 -1.96 -7.62 -5.53
C ILE A 60 -2.78 -8.57 -6.40
N TRP A 61 -2.14 -9.47 -7.14
CA TRP A 61 -2.79 -10.35 -8.12
C TRP A 61 -2.52 -11.84 -7.89
N GLU A 62 -1.72 -12.21 -6.90
CA GLU A 62 -1.54 -13.60 -6.51
C GLU A 62 -2.81 -14.11 -5.84
N ASP A 63 -3.26 -15.30 -6.27
CA ASP A 63 -4.41 -15.96 -5.69
C ASP A 63 -4.08 -16.42 -4.26
N PRO A 64 -4.85 -15.98 -3.23
CA PRO A 64 -4.59 -16.34 -1.84
C PRO A 64 -4.74 -17.85 -1.58
N GLU A 65 -5.62 -18.53 -2.31
CA GLU A 65 -5.86 -19.97 -2.19
C GLU A 65 -4.83 -20.79 -2.99
N ASN A 66 -4.35 -20.24 -4.09
CA ASN A 66 -3.33 -20.88 -4.93
C ASN A 66 -2.21 -19.91 -5.34
N LYS A 67 -1.18 -19.82 -4.50
CA LYS A 67 0.04 -19.01 -4.73
C LYS A 67 0.80 -19.26 -6.04
N LYS A 68 0.45 -20.32 -6.78
CA LYS A 68 1.01 -20.59 -8.13
C LYS A 68 0.20 -19.95 -9.26
N GLN A 69 -0.95 -19.35 -8.96
CA GLN A 69 -1.86 -18.77 -9.93
C GLN A 69 -1.97 -17.25 -9.75
N ASP A 70 -1.72 -16.52 -10.84
CA ASP A 70 -1.90 -15.07 -10.91
C ASP A 70 -3.30 -14.77 -11.50
N TYR A 71 -4.00 -13.76 -10.99
CA TYR A 71 -5.12 -13.11 -11.67
C TYR A 71 -4.59 -12.27 -12.83
N THR A 72 -4.34 -12.92 -13.97
CA THR A 72 -3.72 -12.33 -15.16
C THR A 72 -4.39 -11.05 -15.63
N LEU A 73 -5.73 -10.97 -15.56
CA LEU A 73 -6.47 -9.77 -15.95
C LEU A 73 -6.05 -8.54 -15.12
N VAL A 74 -5.94 -8.70 -13.79
CA VAL A 74 -5.53 -7.62 -12.88
C VAL A 74 -4.08 -7.25 -13.14
N LYS A 75 -3.20 -8.24 -13.25
CA LYS A 75 -1.78 -8.04 -13.51
C LYS A 75 -1.53 -7.27 -14.81
N ASN A 76 -2.15 -7.71 -15.91
CA ASN A 76 -2.00 -7.08 -17.21
C ASN A 76 -2.55 -5.67 -17.19
N TYR A 77 -3.75 -5.46 -16.62
CA TYR A 77 -4.32 -4.12 -16.49
C TYR A 77 -3.37 -3.16 -15.75
N LEU A 78 -2.78 -3.57 -14.63
CA LEU A 78 -1.87 -2.73 -13.85
C LEU A 78 -0.57 -2.39 -14.59
N ILE A 79 -0.01 -3.34 -15.35
CA ILE A 79 1.26 -3.18 -16.06
C ILE A 79 1.06 -2.40 -17.37
N GLU A 80 0.11 -2.82 -18.20
CA GLU A 80 -0.14 -2.25 -19.54
C GLU A 80 -0.65 -0.81 -19.45
N ASN A 81 -1.41 -0.46 -18.40
CA ASN A 81 -1.88 0.91 -18.18
C ASN A 81 -0.90 1.74 -17.34
N ALA A 82 0.30 1.24 -17.06
CA ALA A 82 1.33 1.90 -16.27
C ALA A 82 0.76 2.51 -14.96
N ILE A 83 -0.07 1.74 -14.24
CA ILE A 83 -0.78 2.24 -13.06
C ILE A 83 0.22 2.67 -12.00
N LEU A 84 0.06 3.90 -11.54
CA LEU A 84 0.89 4.53 -10.52
C LEU A 84 0.11 4.61 -9.21
N ILE A 85 0.76 4.16 -8.14
CA ILE A 85 0.27 4.25 -6.77
C ILE A 85 1.09 5.31 -6.04
N THR A 86 0.41 6.34 -5.55
CA THR A 86 1.00 7.39 -4.73
C THR A 86 0.42 7.31 -3.33
N LEU A 87 1.26 6.98 -2.35
CA LEU A 87 0.93 7.03 -0.94
C LEU A 87 1.57 8.25 -0.30
N CYS A 88 0.78 9.09 0.36
CA CYS A 88 1.26 10.22 1.14
C CYS A 88 1.06 9.97 2.62
N LEU A 89 2.12 10.19 3.39
CA LEU A 89 2.11 10.20 4.83
C LEU A 89 2.45 11.59 5.34
N THR A 90 1.97 11.92 6.53
CA THR A 90 2.24 13.21 7.17
C THR A 90 2.52 13.04 8.66
N GLU A 91 3.26 13.96 9.27
CA GLU A 91 3.45 13.95 10.73
C GLU A 91 2.17 14.33 11.48
N ASN A 92 1.37 15.24 10.92
CA ASN A 92 0.12 15.70 11.50
C ASN A 92 -0.93 15.89 10.41
N ILE A 93 -2.02 15.14 10.49
CA ILE A 93 -3.08 15.17 9.49
C ILE A 93 -3.99 16.41 9.61
N ASP A 94 -3.96 17.07 10.77
CA ASP A 94 -4.76 18.28 11.03
C ASP A 94 -3.99 19.56 10.66
N ASP A 95 -2.73 19.46 10.23
CA ASP A 95 -1.88 20.58 9.84
C ASP A 95 -1.45 20.47 8.37
N GLU A 96 -1.90 21.43 7.56
CA GLU A 96 -1.60 21.44 6.12
C GLU A 96 -0.11 21.63 5.81
N ASN A 97 0.63 22.26 6.71
CA ASN A 97 2.06 22.54 6.56
C ASN A 97 2.94 21.43 7.15
N ALA A 98 2.34 20.41 7.78
CA ALA A 98 3.10 19.32 8.35
C ALA A 98 3.93 18.60 7.27
N PRO A 99 5.18 18.21 7.58
CA PRO A 99 6.04 17.49 6.65
C PRO A 99 5.33 16.27 6.06
N ASN A 100 5.49 16.08 4.76
CA ASN A 100 4.92 14.95 4.03
C ASN A 100 6.02 14.03 3.49
N ILE A 101 5.71 12.73 3.51
CA ILE A 101 6.49 11.71 2.82
C ILE A 101 5.62 11.12 1.73
N ILE A 102 6.05 11.30 0.48
CA ILE A 102 5.36 10.85 -0.71
C ILE A 102 6.10 9.62 -1.26
N ILE A 103 5.42 8.50 -1.31
CA ILE A 103 5.93 7.24 -1.85
C ILE A 103 5.19 6.95 -3.15
N GLU A 104 5.93 6.73 -4.22
CA GLU A 104 5.37 6.42 -5.53
C GLU A 104 5.91 5.09 -6.02
N ARG A 105 5.00 4.18 -6.42
CA ARG A 105 5.36 2.89 -7.00
C ARG A 105 4.44 2.51 -8.15
N ASN A 106 5.00 1.83 -9.17
CA ASN A 106 4.21 1.20 -10.23
C ASN A 106 4.50 -0.31 -10.32
N PHE A 107 3.80 -0.99 -11.22
CA PHE A 107 3.85 -2.45 -11.34
C PHE A 107 4.81 -2.96 -12.43
N ILE A 108 5.49 -2.06 -13.14
CA ILE A 108 6.39 -2.40 -14.24
C ILE A 108 7.72 -2.95 -13.70
N SER A 109 8.34 -3.91 -14.39
CA SER A 109 9.67 -4.46 -14.02
C SER A 109 10.82 -3.86 -14.83
N SER A 110 10.54 -3.27 -15.99
CA SER A 110 11.54 -2.66 -16.87
C SER A 110 12.24 -1.51 -16.15
N ASP A 111 13.57 -1.53 -16.11
CA ASP A 111 14.38 -0.50 -15.43
C ASP A 111 14.16 0.91 -16.01
N ARG A 112 13.67 1.01 -17.25
CA ARG A 112 13.39 2.31 -17.91
C ARG A 112 12.11 2.97 -17.42
N GLU A 113 11.12 2.18 -16.99
CA GLU A 113 9.77 2.65 -16.71
C GLU A 113 9.34 2.38 -15.26
N VAL A 114 10.14 1.62 -14.51
CA VAL A 114 9.82 1.29 -13.13
C VAL A 114 9.88 2.54 -12.26
N VAL A 115 8.84 2.72 -11.45
CA VAL A 115 8.73 3.80 -10.48
C VAL A 115 8.87 3.20 -9.10
N ARG A 116 9.90 3.67 -8.38
CA ARG A 116 10.15 3.43 -6.95
C ARG A 116 10.72 4.72 -6.38
N LYS A 117 9.86 5.65 -5.98
CA LYS A 117 10.28 6.96 -5.51
C LYS A 117 9.86 7.23 -4.09
N ILE A 118 10.69 8.00 -3.39
CA ILE A 118 10.38 8.60 -2.10
C ILE A 118 10.72 10.08 -2.21
N ASN A 119 9.74 10.95 -1.97
CA ASN A 119 9.84 12.40 -2.12
C ASN A 119 10.43 12.82 -3.49
N GLY A 120 9.97 12.16 -4.56
CA GLY A 120 10.41 12.41 -5.93
C GLY A 120 11.77 11.81 -6.32
N LYS A 121 12.57 11.32 -5.36
CA LYS A 121 13.86 10.66 -5.64
C LYS A 121 13.65 9.19 -5.96
N SER A 122 14.24 8.70 -7.06
CA SER A 122 14.18 7.30 -7.47
C SER A 122 15.18 6.42 -6.72
N TYR A 123 14.81 5.17 -6.48
CA TYR A 123 15.61 4.15 -5.79
C TYR A 123 15.57 2.82 -6.53
N THR A 124 16.66 2.06 -6.45
CA THR A 124 16.67 0.66 -6.91
C THR A 124 15.88 -0.23 -5.96
N ASP A 125 15.59 -1.47 -6.38
CA ASP A 125 14.89 -2.46 -5.57
C ASP A 125 15.62 -2.75 -4.25
N LYS A 126 16.96 -2.76 -4.27
CA LYS A 126 17.81 -3.03 -3.10
C LYS A 126 17.90 -1.84 -2.13
N GLU A 127 17.76 -0.62 -2.62
CA GLU A 127 17.89 0.61 -1.82
C GLU A 127 16.56 1.09 -1.23
N PHE A 128 15.45 0.73 -1.87
CA PHE A 128 14.14 1.27 -1.52
C PHE A 128 13.70 0.89 -0.10
N GLU A 129 13.77 -0.39 0.27
CA GLU A 129 13.39 -0.83 1.62
C GLU A 129 14.33 -0.27 2.71
N PRO A 130 15.68 -0.33 2.57
CA PRO A 130 16.58 0.35 3.50
C PRO A 130 16.28 1.84 3.66
N LYS A 131 15.97 2.54 2.57
CA LYS A 131 15.69 3.97 2.66
C LYS A 131 14.39 4.26 3.41
N LEU A 132 13.34 3.48 3.17
CA LEU A 132 12.10 3.59 3.94
C LEU A 132 12.37 3.32 5.43
N LYS A 133 13.21 2.32 5.75
CA LYS A 133 13.60 2.02 7.13
C LYS A 133 14.28 3.21 7.80
N GLU A 134 15.25 3.84 7.14
CA GLU A 134 15.93 5.04 7.67
C GLU A 134 14.95 6.19 7.95
N ILE A 135 13.94 6.37 7.09
CA ILE A 135 12.96 7.44 7.22
C ILE A 135 12.01 7.20 8.40
N PHE A 136 11.51 5.98 8.54
CA PHE A 136 10.55 5.65 9.61
C PHE A 136 11.22 5.31 10.95
N PHE A 137 12.47 4.84 10.92
CA PHE A 137 13.20 4.36 12.10
C PHE A 137 14.66 4.88 12.06
N PRO A 138 14.87 6.21 12.12
CA PRO A 138 16.20 6.81 12.01
C PRO A 138 17.17 6.36 13.12
N GLU A 139 16.64 5.98 14.29
CA GLU A 139 17.42 5.47 15.42
C GLU A 139 17.87 4.02 15.24
N ASN A 140 17.29 3.29 14.27
CA ASN A 140 17.61 1.88 14.02
C ASN A 140 18.75 1.74 13.01
N ILE A 141 19.99 1.87 13.52
CA ILE A 141 21.22 1.79 12.71
C ILE A 141 21.58 0.33 12.36
N ALA A 142 21.02 -0.65 13.07
CA ALA A 142 21.29 -2.07 12.84
C ALA A 142 20.65 -2.58 11.54
N GLU A 143 21.28 -3.54 10.87
CA GLU A 143 20.75 -4.14 9.63
C GLU A 143 19.41 -4.86 9.85
N LYS A 144 19.22 -5.47 11.03
CA LYS A 144 17.99 -6.16 11.45
C LYS A 144 17.40 -5.54 12.71
N PRO A 145 16.06 -5.59 12.90
CA PRO A 145 15.05 -6.15 12.01
C PRO A 145 14.85 -5.32 10.72
N THR A 146 14.40 -5.95 9.63
CA THR A 146 14.10 -5.22 8.38
C THR A 146 12.80 -4.42 8.51
N LEU A 147 12.54 -3.47 7.60
CA LEU A 147 11.29 -2.71 7.62
C LEU A 147 10.08 -3.66 7.58
N ARG A 148 10.15 -4.70 6.73
CA ARG A 148 9.11 -5.73 6.65
C ARG A 148 8.81 -6.38 7.99
N GLN A 149 9.83 -6.69 8.79
CA GLN A 149 9.66 -7.32 10.11
C GLN A 149 9.02 -6.36 11.13
N ILE A 150 9.28 -5.05 11.00
CA ILE A 150 8.70 -4.05 11.89
C ILE A 150 7.22 -3.82 11.55
N ILE A 151 6.89 -3.65 10.26
CA ILE A 151 5.52 -3.34 9.83
C ILE A 151 4.60 -4.56 9.79
N SER A 152 5.12 -5.78 9.64
CA SER A 152 4.31 -7.01 9.61
C SER A 152 3.49 -7.24 10.88
N HIS A 153 3.96 -6.74 12.03
CA HIS A 153 3.24 -6.82 13.29
C HIS A 153 2.00 -5.90 13.32
N ASN A 154 2.01 -4.83 12.52
CA ASN A 154 0.98 -3.80 12.45
C ASN A 154 0.01 -3.99 11.28
N ILE A 155 0.40 -4.75 10.26
CA ILE A 155 -0.42 -5.09 9.09
C ILE A 155 -0.85 -6.55 9.21
N ARG A 156 -1.97 -6.79 9.90
CA ARG A 156 -2.59 -8.13 9.98
C ARG A 156 -3.71 -8.25 8.94
N TYR A 157 -3.48 -9.04 7.91
CA TYR A 157 -4.55 -9.67 7.13
C TYR A 157 -4.57 -11.11 7.61
N GLU A 158 -5.48 -11.45 8.53
CA GLU A 158 -5.73 -12.87 8.80
C GLU A 158 -6.30 -13.48 7.51
N ASP A 159 -5.67 -14.55 7.04
CA ASP A 159 -6.29 -15.46 6.06
C ASP A 159 -7.59 -15.97 6.70
N LEU A 160 -8.70 -15.32 6.36
CA LEU A 160 -10.02 -15.61 6.88
C LEU A 160 -10.55 -16.87 6.20
N SER A 161 -10.16 -18.04 6.71
CA SER A 161 -10.97 -19.23 6.53
C SER A 161 -12.19 -19.23 7.46
N LEU A 162 -12.28 -18.40 8.50
CA LEU A 162 -13.43 -18.41 9.43
C LEU A 162 -13.66 -17.02 10.05
N THR A 163 -14.94 -16.65 10.22
CA THR A 163 -15.51 -15.48 10.95
C THR A 163 -15.78 -14.14 10.23
N SER A 164 -17.08 -13.93 9.98
CA SER A 164 -17.82 -12.84 9.34
C SER A 164 -17.76 -11.43 9.99
N CYS A 165 -16.59 -10.88 10.36
CA CYS A 165 -16.53 -9.48 10.80
C CYS A 165 -15.16 -8.82 10.55
N ASN A 166 -14.98 -8.22 9.37
CA ASN A 166 -13.72 -7.55 9.01
C ASN A 166 -13.68 -6.12 9.59
N LYS A 167 -13.47 -6.01 10.90
CA LYS A 167 -12.98 -4.76 11.51
C LYS A 167 -11.48 -4.67 11.29
N ILE A 168 -11.06 -3.96 10.26
CA ILE A 168 -9.64 -3.73 9.98
C ILE A 168 -9.20 -2.48 10.73
N LYS A 169 -8.38 -2.68 11.76
CA LYS A 169 -7.82 -1.62 12.60
C LYS A 169 -6.37 -1.37 12.18
N ILE A 170 -6.14 -0.35 11.36
CA ILE A 170 -4.77 0.14 11.12
C ILE A 170 -4.36 0.95 12.36
N LEU A 171 -3.68 0.30 13.31
CA LEU A 171 -3.02 0.98 14.43
C LEU A 171 -1.65 1.45 13.95
N TRP A 172 -1.59 2.61 13.29
CA TRP A 172 -0.39 3.43 13.33
C TRP A 172 -0.45 4.24 14.63
N LYS A 173 -0.21 3.58 15.76
CA LYS A 173 0.01 4.25 17.04
C LYS A 173 1.51 4.47 17.17
N ASN A 174 1.90 5.74 17.32
CA ASN A 174 3.17 6.23 17.86
C ASN A 174 4.25 5.14 18.02
N PHE A 175 5.05 4.98 16.98
CA PHE A 175 6.43 4.55 17.10
C PHE A 175 7.28 5.74 16.70
#